data_AF-A0A8S2TJJ5-F1
#
_entry.id   AF-A0A8S2TJJ5-F1
#
_cell.length_a   1.000
_cell.length_b   1.000
_cell.length_c   1.000
_cell.angle_alpha   90.00
_cell.angle_beta   90.00
_cell.angle_gamma   90.00
#
_symmetry.space_group_name_H-M   'P 1'
#
loop_
_entity.id
_entity.type
_entity.pdbx_description
1 polymer ?
#
loop_
_entity_poly.entity_id
_entity_poly.type
_entity_poly.pdbx_seq_one_letter_code
_entity_poly.pdbx_strand_id
1 'polypeptide(L)'
;MQDTTLFKSFIIEVEYFRLQGLLEILVNECFPDGTLLQSQHKKILNQFYHEIYQRWKLIYKGSRDGFHADAFHSRCNNKRATVTIIQSDQNFI
;
A
#
# COMPACT_ATOMS: atom_id res chain seq x y z
N MET A 1 -23.64 -1.56 0.06
CA MET A 1 -23.47 -0.93 -1.27
C MET A 1 -23.06 0.51 -1.00
N GLN A 2 -21.79 0.87 -1.16
CA GLN A 2 -21.31 2.23 -0.86
C GLN A 2 -21.60 3.13 -2.07
N ASP A 3 -22.27 4.27 -1.82
CA ASP A 3 -22.66 5.21 -2.86
C ASP A 3 -21.44 5.93 -3.44
N THR A 4 -21.01 5.45 -4.61
CA THR A 4 -19.85 5.96 -5.36
C THR A 4 -20.05 7.39 -5.88
N THR A 5 -21.28 7.90 -5.89
CA THR A 5 -21.62 9.23 -6.41
C THR A 5 -21.22 10.31 -5.44
N LEU A 6 -21.51 10.11 -4.14
CA LEU A 6 -21.14 11.04 -3.07
C LEU A 6 -19.61 11.20 -2.96
N PHE A 7 -18.88 10.08 -3.04
CA PHE A 7 -17.42 10.10 -2.96
C PHE A 7 -16.80 10.88 -4.13
N LYS A 8 -17.32 10.72 -5.35
CA LYS A 8 -16.87 11.48 -6.53
C LYS A 8 -17.12 12.98 -6.37
N SER A 9 -18.30 13.38 -5.90
CA SER A 9 -18.63 14.79 -5.66
C SER A 9 -17.73 15.42 -4.59
N PHE A 10 -17.40 14.65 -3.55
CA PHE A 10 -16.49 15.11 -2.50
C PHE A 10 -15.05 15.29 -3.01
N ILE A 11 -14.54 14.38 -3.85
CA ILE A 11 -13.19 14.54 -4.45
C ILE A 11 -13.09 15.82 -5.27
N ILE A 12 -14.12 16.14 -6.06
CA ILE A 12 -14.18 17.38 -6.86
C ILE A 12 -14.10 18.62 -5.96
N GLU A 13 -14.81 18.60 -4.84
CA GLU A 13 -14.80 19.71 -3.87
C GLU A 13 -13.40 19.90 -3.25
N VAL A 14 -12.73 18.80 -2.92
CA VAL A 14 -11.39 18.82 -2.34
C VAL A 14 -10.33 19.31 -3.35
N GLU A 15 -10.46 18.92 -4.63
CA GLU A 15 -9.66 19.43 -5.72
C GLU A 15 -9.86 20.94 -5.92
N TYR A 16 -11.12 21.40 -5.86
CA TYR A 16 -11.48 22.82 -6.00
C TYR A 16 -10.82 23.68 -4.93
N PHE A 17 -10.82 23.23 -3.68
CA PHE A 17 -10.19 23.94 -2.56
C PHE A 17 -8.66 23.77 -2.47
N ARG A 18 -8.03 23.07 -3.43
CA ARG A 18 -6.59 22.76 -3.46
C ARG A 18 -6.06 22.12 -2.16
N LEU A 19 -6.89 21.34 -1.48
CA LEU A 19 -6.52 20.63 -0.26
C LEU A 19 -5.72 19.36 -0.59
N GLN A 20 -4.51 19.53 -1.13
CA GLN A 20 -3.65 18.44 -1.59
C GLN A 20 -3.42 17.36 -0.52
N GLY A 21 -3.27 17.76 0.75
CA GLY A 21 -3.12 16.81 1.87
C GLY A 21 -4.37 15.96 2.13
N LEU A 22 -5.56 16.46 1.81
CA LEU A 22 -6.81 15.72 1.95
C LEU A 22 -7.03 14.76 0.76
N LEU A 23 -6.63 15.15 -0.46
CA LEU A 23 -6.63 14.25 -1.61
C LEU A 23 -5.72 13.04 -1.38
N GLU A 24 -4.54 13.24 -0.81
CA GLU A 24 -3.64 12.12 -0.49
C GLU A 24 -4.23 11.15 0.55
N ILE A 25 -5.11 11.62 1.43
CA ILE A 25 -5.82 10.79 2.40
C ILE A 25 -6.97 10.03 1.72
N LEU A 26 -7.70 10.70 0.81
CA LEU A 26 -8.89 10.14 0.17
C LEU A 26 -8.55 9.17 -0.97
N VAL A 27 -7.49 9.46 -1.72
CA VAL A 27 -7.01 8.65 -2.85
C VAL A 27 -5.97 7.63 -2.40
N ASN A 28 -5.81 7.43 -1.08
CA ASN A 28 -4.75 6.61 -0.48
C ASN A 28 -4.85 5.13 -0.88
N GLU A 29 -4.37 4.82 -2.09
CA GLU A 29 -4.24 3.46 -2.58
C GLU A 29 -3.53 2.64 -1.51
N CYS A 30 -4.11 1.48 -1.21
CA CYS A 30 -3.70 0.73 -0.06
C CYS A 30 -2.23 0.29 -0.18
N PHE A 31 -1.90 -0.23 -1.37
CA PHE A 31 -0.55 -0.64 -1.78
C PHE A 31 -0.46 -0.51 -3.31
N PRO A 32 0.11 0.59 -3.84
CA PRO A 32 0.33 0.72 -5.28
C PRO A 32 1.13 -0.48 -5.81
N ASP A 33 0.67 -1.08 -6.92
CA ASP A 33 1.24 -2.28 -7.58
C ASP A 33 1.22 -3.58 -6.74
N GLY A 34 0.74 -3.52 -5.49
CA GLY A 34 0.61 -4.65 -4.58
C GLY A 34 -0.71 -5.37 -4.76
N THR A 35 -0.68 -6.69 -4.92
CA THR A 35 -1.90 -7.52 -5.06
C THR A 35 -2.16 -8.43 -3.87
N LEU A 36 -1.20 -8.53 -2.94
CA LEU A 36 -1.29 -9.47 -1.82
C LEU A 36 -2.06 -8.88 -0.63
N LEU A 37 -1.96 -7.57 -0.41
CA LEU A 37 -2.51 -6.91 0.76
C LEU A 37 -3.74 -6.08 0.45
N GLN A 38 -4.66 -6.02 1.40
CA GLN A 38 -5.90 -5.25 1.35
C GLN A 38 -5.89 -4.11 2.38
N SER A 39 -6.90 -3.23 2.31
CA SER A 39 -7.14 -2.10 3.24
C SER A 39 -7.08 -2.46 4.71
N GLN A 40 -7.55 -3.66 5.08
CA GLN A 40 -7.48 -4.14 6.46
C GLN A 40 -6.03 -4.44 6.91
N HIS A 41 -5.19 -5.00 6.04
CA HIS A 41 -3.79 -5.32 6.37
C HIS A 41 -2.95 -4.06 6.55
N LYS A 42 -3.25 -2.98 5.82
CA LYS A 42 -2.57 -1.68 6.01
C LYS A 42 -2.76 -1.14 7.42
N LYS A 43 -3.94 -1.29 8.01
CA LYS A 43 -4.18 -0.85 9.39
C LYS A 43 -3.27 -1.59 10.38
N ILE A 44 -3.13 -2.90 10.22
CA ILE A 44 -2.27 -3.75 11.06
C ILE A 44 -0.80 -3.36 10.87
N LEU A 45 -0.35 -3.20 9.63
CA LEU A 45 1.03 -2.79 9.34
C LEU A 45 1.35 -1.39 9.89
N ASN A 46 0.41 -0.45 9.76
CA ASN A 46 0.55 0.90 10.31
C ASN A 46 0.63 0.88 11.85
N GLN A 47 -0.12 -0.01 12.50
CA GLN A 47 -0.02 -0.24 13.94
C GLN A 47 1.35 -0.80 14.34
N PHE A 48 1.85 -1.83 13.65
CA PHE A 48 3.19 -2.38 13.93
C PHE A 48 4.31 -1.37 13.70
N TYR A 49 4.16 -0.52 12.69
CA TYR A 49 5.13 0.53 12.39
C TYR A 49 4.98 1.79 13.28
N HIS A 50 3.92 1.86 14.10
CA HIS A 50 3.59 3.00 14.96
C HIS A 50 3.31 4.31 14.21
N GLU A 51 2.78 4.24 12.99
CA GLU A 51 2.43 5.43 12.19
C GLU A 51 1.11 5.19 11.43
N ILE A 52 0.05 5.88 11.85
CA ILE A 52 -1.32 5.65 11.36
C ILE A 52 -1.50 6.02 9.88
N TYR A 53 -0.69 6.95 9.35
CA TYR A 53 -0.73 7.39 7.95
C TYR A 53 0.44 6.85 7.12
N GLN A 54 1.05 5.74 7.55
CA GLN A 54 2.19 5.17 6.84
C GLN A 54 1.85 4.84 5.38
N ARG A 55 2.71 5.32 4.47
CA ARG A 55 2.68 4.99 3.06
C ARG A 55 3.65 3.86 2.77
N TRP A 56 3.16 2.85 2.06
CA TRP A 56 3.96 1.68 1.71
C TRP A 56 4.30 1.73 0.22
N LYS A 57 5.56 1.45 -0.10
CA LYS A 57 6.04 1.35 -1.48
C LYS A 57 6.46 -0.09 -1.75
N LEU A 58 5.88 -0.70 -2.78
CA LEU A 58 6.31 -2.01 -3.23
C LEU A 58 7.66 -1.91 -3.96
N ILE A 59 8.72 -2.47 -3.36
CA ILE A 59 10.06 -2.47 -3.96
C ILE A 59 10.45 -3.81 -4.58
N TYR A 60 9.79 -4.91 -4.19
CA TYR A 60 10.02 -6.26 -4.68
C TYR A 60 8.72 -7.07 -4.62
N LYS A 61 8.47 -7.91 -5.62
CA LYS A 61 7.37 -8.89 -5.63
C LYS A 61 7.83 -10.15 -6.34
N GLY A 62 7.82 -11.31 -5.67
CA GLY A 62 8.33 -12.56 -6.24
C GLY A 62 7.71 -12.93 -7.59
N SER A 63 6.40 -12.73 -7.76
CA SER A 63 5.72 -12.99 -9.04
C SER A 63 6.08 -12.01 -10.17
N ARG A 64 6.69 -10.87 -9.86
CA ARG A 64 7.13 -9.83 -10.81
C ARG A 64 8.64 -9.89 -11.06
N ASP A 65 9.41 -10.03 -10.01
CA ASP A 65 10.89 -9.92 -10.02
C ASP A 65 11.59 -11.29 -9.95
N GLY A 66 10.84 -12.38 -9.72
CA GLY A 66 11.36 -13.73 -9.51
C GLY A 66 11.56 -14.06 -8.03
N PHE A 67 11.42 -15.35 -7.66
CA PHE A 67 11.48 -15.83 -6.27
C PHE A 67 12.89 -16.18 -5.77
N HIS A 68 13.93 -15.86 -6.54
CA HIS A 68 15.32 -16.19 -6.19
C HIS A 68 15.91 -15.16 -5.23
N ALA A 69 16.85 -15.59 -4.37
CA ALA A 69 17.51 -14.73 -3.39
C ALA A 69 18.18 -13.51 -4.05
N ASP A 70 18.82 -13.69 -5.21
CA ASP A 70 19.51 -12.62 -5.92
C ASP A 70 18.55 -11.52 -6.40
N ALA A 71 17.33 -11.88 -6.82
CA ALA A 71 16.29 -10.93 -7.19
C ALA A 71 15.85 -10.11 -5.97
N PHE A 72 15.68 -10.74 -4.81
CA PHE A 72 15.37 -10.05 -3.56
C PHE A 72 16.51 -9.11 -3.15
N HIS A 73 17.75 -9.61 -3.12
CA HIS A 73 18.92 -8.83 -2.71
C HIS A 73 19.19 -7.64 -3.64
N SER A 74 19.08 -7.80 -4.96
CA SER A 74 19.27 -6.70 -5.92
C SER A 74 18.26 -5.55 -5.73
N ARG A 75 17.06 -5.85 -5.23
CA ARG A 75 15.98 -4.86 -4.99
C ARG A 75 16.00 -4.28 -3.57
N CYS A 76 16.28 -5.10 -2.57
CA CYS A 76 16.09 -4.77 -1.15
C CYS A 76 17.37 -4.40 -0.40
N ASN A 77 18.55 -4.82 -0.87
CA ASN A 77 19.80 -4.44 -0.19
C ASN A 77 19.96 -2.91 -0.16
N ASN A 78 20.49 -2.40 0.95
CA ASN A 78 20.70 -0.97 1.21
C ASN A 78 19.41 -0.11 1.17
N LYS A 79 18.23 -0.73 1.15
CA LYS A 79 17.00 -0.01 1.46
C LYS A 79 16.92 0.19 2.98
N ARG A 80 16.23 1.24 3.40
CA ARG A 80 15.97 1.54 4.82
C ARG A 80 15.05 0.46 5.42
N ALA A 81 14.41 0.74 6.55
CA ALA A 81 13.43 -0.17 7.14
C ALA A 81 12.47 -0.75 6.08
N THR A 82 12.49 -2.07 5.94
CA THR A 82 11.66 -2.83 5.00
C THR A 82 10.85 -3.86 5.78
N VAL A 83 9.66 -4.16 5.28
CA VAL A 83 8.82 -5.26 5.76
C VAL A 83 8.67 -6.24 4.61
N THR A 84 8.89 -7.52 4.88
CA THR A 84 8.67 -8.60 3.92
C THR A 84 7.39 -9.34 4.30
N ILE A 85 6.52 -9.55 3.32
CA ILE A 85 5.23 -10.23 3.49
C ILE A 85 5.23 -11.44 2.58
N ILE A 86 4.78 -12.58 3.11
CA ILE A 86 4.80 -13.87 2.42
C ILE A 86 3.38 -14.43 2.44
N GLN A 87 2.90 -14.90 1.29
CA GLN A 87 1.70 -15.73 1.23
C GLN A 87 2.12 -17.20 1.23
N SER A 88 1.56 -18.01 2.12
CA SER A 88 1.75 -19.46 2.08
C SER A 88 0.91 -20.09 0.96
N ASP A 89 1.22 -21.34 0.63
CA ASP A 89 0.43 -22.20 -0.26
C ASP A 89 -1.00 -22.47 0.25
N GLN A 90 -1.21 -22.32 1.56
CA GLN A 90 -2.51 -22.39 2.22
C GLN A 90 -3.27 -21.05 2.22
N ASN A 91 -2.78 -20.03 1.52
CA ASN A 91 -3.34 -18.68 1.44
C ASN A 91 -3.29 -17.87 2.76
N PHE A 92 -2.44 -18.23 3.70
CA PHE A 92 -2.17 -17.40 4.88
C PHE A 92 -1.16 -16.30 4.53
N ILE A 93 -1.32 -15.13 5.14
CA ILE A 93 -0.45 -13.95 5.03
C ILE A 93 0.04 -13.58 6.42
#